data_AF-A0A857EWA3-F1
#
_entry.id   AF-A0A857EWA3-F1
#
_cell.length_a   1.000
_cell.length_b   1.000
_cell.length_c   1.000
_cell.angle_alpha   90.00
_cell.angle_beta   90.00
_cell.angle_gamma   90.00
#
_symmetry.space_group_name_H-M   'P 1'
#
loop_
_entity.id
_entity.type
_entity.pdbx_description
1 polymer ?
#
loop_
_entity_poly.entity_id
_entity_poly.type
_entity_poly.pdbx_seq_one_letter_code
_entity_poly.pdbx_strand_id
1 'polypeptide(L)'
;MKLSKKNAATVRKTLDGWAQEGVIPEEEHQRLLANIDVQPFDWRRLAGYAFLAALASLVIAIGSLMADTFLLAWISQFFRFDPPVRVIVTGILAAAFYSWGFYRRQRDSSKIYSNEAVLFLGVIMTAAAIGQLGIWLDNGSGRVSVLLLLGTLIYGVVGWFGRSPLVWLFALLSLGNTFGAETGYLSGWGAYWLGMSYPVRFIAFGLLLCASALTLQPQLAARRLDRVSQAMGLLYLFIALWLLSIFGNYGDIDNWYQVRQIELLHWSLLFALAAAAAIWLGLKRDDAMLRGFGLTFLAINLYTRFFEFFWDSMPKTVFFLLLGISLWLLGRHAERIWQLGHHKNDVTH
;
A
#
# COMPACT_ATOMS: atom_id res chain seq x y z
N MET A 1 -17.92 -10.95 27.98
CA MET A 1 -17.28 -10.16 26.90
C MET A 1 -16.13 -10.95 26.32
N LYS A 2 -16.11 -11.14 24.99
CA LYS A 2 -15.03 -11.87 24.31
C LYS A 2 -13.88 -10.91 23.99
N LEU A 3 -12.70 -11.16 24.57
CA LEU A 3 -11.54 -10.29 24.46
C LEU A 3 -10.33 -11.09 23.96
N SER A 4 -9.46 -10.47 23.16
CA SER A 4 -8.15 -11.04 22.87
C SER A 4 -7.32 -11.14 24.16
N LYS A 5 -6.37 -12.08 24.25
CA LYS A 5 -5.47 -12.21 25.42
C LYS A 5 -4.94 -10.86 25.94
N LYS A 6 -4.44 -10.01 25.03
CA LYS A 6 -3.87 -8.70 25.38
C LYS A 6 -4.90 -7.72 25.95
N ASN A 7 -6.08 -7.66 25.35
CA ASN A 7 -7.14 -6.77 25.83
C ASN A 7 -7.75 -7.29 27.15
N ALA A 8 -7.86 -8.62 27.30
CA ALA A 8 -8.28 -9.24 28.55
C ALA A 8 -7.31 -8.95 29.69
N ALA A 9 -5.99 -9.03 29.45
CA ALA A 9 -4.97 -8.67 30.44
C ALA A 9 -5.08 -7.20 30.86
N THR A 10 -5.27 -6.29 29.89
CA THR A 10 -5.45 -4.86 30.15
C THR A 10 -6.71 -4.60 31.01
N VAL A 11 -7.84 -5.20 30.63
CA VAL A 11 -9.13 -5.05 31.34
C VAL A 11 -9.04 -5.63 32.75
N ARG A 12 -8.42 -6.80 32.93
CA ARG A 12 -8.18 -7.38 34.26
C ARG A 12 -7.36 -6.45 35.13
N LYS A 13 -6.25 -5.92 34.61
CA LYS A 13 -5.40 -4.96 35.32
C LYS A 13 -6.14 -3.68 35.71
N THR A 14 -7.02 -3.18 34.85
CA THR A 14 -7.86 -2.01 35.17
C THR A 14 -8.88 -2.33 36.26
N LEU A 15 -9.54 -3.48 36.18
CA LEU A 15 -10.48 -3.94 37.21
C LEU A 15 -9.80 -4.13 38.56
N ASP A 16 -8.60 -4.71 38.58
CA ASP A 16 -7.80 -4.89 39.79
C ASP A 16 -7.39 -3.54 40.40
N GLY A 17 -7.02 -2.56 39.57
CA GLY A 17 -6.73 -1.19 40.03
C GLY A 17 -7.96 -0.51 40.63
N TRP A 18 -9.13 -0.64 39.98
CA TRP A 18 -10.39 -0.07 40.47
C TRP A 18 -10.91 -0.72 41.76
N ALA A 19 -10.67 -2.03 41.94
CA ALA A 19 -10.96 -2.70 43.20
C ALA A 19 -10.03 -2.22 44.32
N GLN A 20 -8.72 -2.06 44.04
CA GLN A 20 -7.75 -1.54 45.01
C GLN A 20 -8.01 -0.09 45.42
N GLU A 21 -8.50 0.74 44.50
CA GLU A 21 -8.88 2.14 44.76
C GLU A 21 -10.27 2.28 45.41
N GLY A 22 -11.00 1.18 45.62
CA GLY A 22 -12.33 1.18 46.21
C GLY A 22 -13.43 1.76 45.31
N VAL A 23 -13.17 1.89 44.01
CA VAL A 23 -14.11 2.40 43.00
C VAL A 23 -15.22 1.38 42.73
N ILE A 24 -14.92 0.08 42.87
CA ILE A 24 -15.85 -1.02 42.61
C ILE A 24 -15.87 -1.97 43.82
N PRO A 25 -17.06 -2.41 44.29
CA PRO A 25 -17.19 -3.44 45.33
C PRO A 25 -16.59 -4.78 44.90
N GLU A 26 -16.04 -5.54 45.85
CA GLU A 26 -15.38 -6.83 45.60
C GLU A 26 -16.29 -7.86 44.89
N GLU A 27 -17.59 -7.85 45.22
CA GLU A 27 -18.58 -8.71 44.55
C GLU A 27 -18.74 -8.39 43.06
N GLU A 28 -18.67 -7.10 42.71
CA GLU A 28 -18.84 -6.62 41.35
C GLU A 28 -17.54 -6.82 40.54
N HIS A 29 -16.37 -6.74 41.18
CA HIS A 29 -15.08 -7.14 40.60
C HIS A 29 -15.07 -8.62 40.18
N GLN A 30 -15.46 -9.53 41.07
CA GLN A 30 -15.50 -10.97 40.75
C GLN A 30 -16.50 -11.28 39.63
N ARG A 31 -17.67 -10.62 39.64
CA ARG A 31 -18.67 -10.77 38.59
C ARG A 31 -18.17 -10.29 37.22
N LEU A 32 -17.39 -9.21 37.18
CA LEU A 32 -16.81 -8.68 35.95
C LEU A 32 -15.70 -9.59 35.42
N LEU A 33 -14.83 -10.11 36.30
CA LEU A 33 -13.77 -11.05 35.92
C LEU A 33 -14.33 -12.37 35.36
N ALA A 34 -15.37 -12.92 35.98
CA ALA A 34 -16.04 -14.15 35.53
C ALA A 34 -16.68 -14.01 34.14
N ASN A 35 -17.03 -12.78 33.74
CA ASN A 35 -17.59 -12.49 32.42
C ASN A 35 -16.54 -12.25 31.33
N ILE A 36 -15.23 -12.30 31.64
CA ILE A 36 -14.17 -12.14 30.64
C ILE A 36 -13.88 -13.50 29.99
N ASP A 37 -14.35 -13.67 28.76
CA ASP A 37 -14.05 -14.82 27.92
C ASP A 37 -12.85 -14.49 27.03
N VAL A 38 -11.71 -15.13 27.29
CA VAL A 38 -10.46 -14.85 26.59
C VAL A 38 -10.38 -15.69 25.33
N GLN A 39 -10.43 -15.05 24.17
CA GLN A 39 -10.13 -15.74 22.92
C GLN A 39 -8.62 -16.05 22.87
N PRO A 40 -8.24 -17.34 22.80
CA PRO A 40 -6.84 -17.75 22.92
C PRO A 40 -6.00 -17.38 21.68
N PHE A 41 -6.64 -17.15 20.53
CA PHE A 41 -5.98 -16.93 19.25
C PHE A 41 -6.53 -15.70 18.50
N ASP A 42 -5.65 -14.85 17.97
CA ASP A 42 -6.01 -13.62 17.24
C ASP A 42 -6.33 -13.94 15.78
N TRP A 43 -7.52 -14.49 15.54
CA TRP A 43 -8.03 -14.85 14.22
C TRP A 43 -8.04 -13.68 13.23
N ARG A 44 -8.10 -12.43 13.71
CA ARG A 44 -8.07 -11.24 12.85
C ARG A 44 -6.69 -11.05 12.22
N ARG A 45 -5.62 -11.22 12.98
CA ARG A 45 -4.24 -11.16 12.44
C ARG A 45 -3.98 -12.31 11.48
N LEU A 46 -4.38 -13.53 11.84
CA LEU A 46 -4.25 -14.68 10.94
C LEU A 46 -5.00 -14.44 9.63
N ALA A 47 -6.23 -13.93 9.68
CA ALA A 47 -6.99 -13.61 8.47
C ALA A 47 -6.28 -12.57 7.59
N GLY A 48 -5.67 -11.54 8.21
CA GLY A 48 -4.87 -10.54 7.50
C GLY A 48 -3.64 -11.15 6.81
N TYR A 49 -2.86 -11.95 7.53
CA TYR A 49 -1.66 -12.61 6.97
C TYR A 49 -2.01 -13.67 5.93
N ALA A 50 -3.08 -14.45 6.15
CA ALA A 50 -3.57 -15.43 5.18
C ALA A 50 -4.05 -14.75 3.90
N PHE A 51 -4.66 -13.56 4.00
CA PHE A 51 -5.04 -12.78 2.83
C PHE A 51 -3.82 -12.25 2.07
N LEU A 52 -2.79 -11.78 2.79
CA LEU A 52 -1.51 -11.37 2.18
C LEU A 52 -0.83 -12.56 1.48
N ALA A 53 -0.80 -13.72 2.14
CA ALA A 53 -0.26 -14.95 1.57
C ALA A 53 -1.06 -15.38 0.34
N ALA A 54 -2.39 -15.32 0.38
CA ALA A 54 -3.25 -15.62 -0.77
C ALA A 54 -2.99 -14.66 -1.95
N LEU A 55 -2.79 -13.37 -1.68
CA LEU A 55 -2.44 -12.39 -2.71
C LEU A 55 -1.05 -12.69 -3.31
N ALA A 56 -0.05 -12.97 -2.48
CA ALA A 56 1.28 -13.35 -2.94
C ALA A 56 1.24 -14.65 -3.75
N SER A 57 0.52 -15.67 -3.29
CA SER A 57 0.30 -16.91 -4.01
C SER A 57 -0.40 -16.68 -5.35
N LEU A 58 -1.35 -15.75 -5.44
CA LEU A 58 -1.99 -15.41 -6.70
C LEU A 58 -1.01 -14.77 -7.69
N VAL A 59 -0.16 -13.85 -7.23
CA VAL A 59 0.89 -13.24 -8.08
C VAL A 59 1.86 -14.31 -8.57
N ILE A 60 2.29 -15.21 -7.68
CA ILE A 60 3.16 -16.35 -8.03
C ILE A 60 2.46 -17.27 -9.02
N ALA A 61 1.17 -17.56 -8.84
CA ALA A 61 0.40 -18.39 -9.76
C ALA A 61 0.31 -17.77 -11.16
N ILE A 62 0.07 -16.45 -11.25
CA ILE A 62 0.07 -15.72 -12.53
C ILE A 62 1.47 -15.76 -13.18
N GLY A 63 2.55 -15.61 -12.40
CA GLY A 63 3.91 -15.73 -12.92
C GLY A 63 4.24 -17.15 -13.39
N SER A 64 3.85 -18.16 -12.62
CA SER A 64 4.02 -19.59 -12.91
C SER A 64 3.24 -20.03 -14.14
N LEU A 65 2.12 -19.38 -14.43
CA LEU A 65 1.28 -19.67 -15.59
C LEU A 65 2.01 -19.41 -16.91
N MET A 66 3.02 -18.54 -16.95
CA MET A 66 3.89 -18.37 -18.14
C MET A 66 4.88 -19.52 -18.34
N ALA A 67 5.10 -20.36 -17.32
CA ALA A 67 6.01 -21.52 -17.38
C ALA A 67 5.27 -22.86 -17.60
N ASP A 68 3.93 -22.87 -17.48
CA ASP A 68 3.10 -24.08 -17.59
C ASP A 68 2.48 -24.19 -19.00
N THR A 69 2.94 -25.17 -19.78
CA THR A 69 2.48 -25.40 -21.16
C THR A 69 1.03 -25.87 -21.25
N PHE A 70 0.49 -26.55 -20.24
CA PHE A 70 -0.89 -27.03 -20.22
C PHE A 70 -1.87 -25.88 -19.97
N LEU A 71 -1.58 -25.04 -18.97
CA LEU A 71 -2.40 -23.86 -18.68
C LEU A 71 -2.29 -22.84 -19.81
N LEU A 72 -1.09 -22.64 -20.38
CA LEU A 72 -0.91 -21.82 -21.56
C LEU A 72 -1.72 -22.34 -22.74
N ALA A 73 -1.80 -23.66 -22.96
CA ALA A 73 -2.60 -24.22 -24.04
C ALA A 73 -4.10 -23.92 -23.85
N TRP A 74 -4.63 -24.11 -22.64
CA TRP A 74 -6.03 -23.76 -22.31
C TRP A 74 -6.31 -22.26 -22.48
N ILE A 75 -5.40 -21.42 -22.02
CA ILE A 75 -5.53 -19.96 -22.14
C ILE A 75 -5.37 -19.54 -23.60
N SER A 76 -4.49 -20.17 -24.36
CA SER A 76 -4.34 -19.91 -25.80
C SER A 76 -5.64 -20.18 -26.56
N GLN A 77 -6.44 -21.16 -26.12
CA GLN A 77 -7.77 -21.40 -26.69
C GLN A 77 -8.71 -20.21 -26.47
N PHE A 78 -8.65 -19.56 -25.30
CA PHE A 78 -9.37 -18.31 -25.06
C PHE A 78 -8.85 -17.15 -25.94
N PHE A 79 -7.54 -17.11 -26.20
CA PHE A 79 -6.94 -16.13 -27.13
C PHE A 79 -7.29 -16.36 -28.61
N ARG A 80 -7.85 -17.52 -28.98
CA ARG A 80 -8.38 -17.78 -30.33
C ARG A 80 -9.65 -16.99 -30.63
N PHE A 81 -10.39 -16.58 -29.60
CA PHE A 81 -11.57 -15.74 -29.80
C PHE A 81 -11.16 -14.34 -30.27
N ASP A 82 -12.02 -13.73 -31.09
CA ASP A 82 -11.79 -12.36 -31.55
C ASP A 82 -11.71 -11.39 -30.36
N PRO A 83 -10.87 -10.34 -30.44
CA PRO A 83 -10.71 -9.36 -29.35
C PRO A 83 -12.02 -8.81 -28.77
N PRO A 84 -13.07 -8.46 -29.55
CA PRO A 84 -14.34 -7.98 -29.00
C PRO A 84 -15.04 -9.02 -28.12
N VAL A 85 -14.99 -10.30 -28.51
CA VAL A 85 -15.58 -11.40 -27.74
C VAL A 85 -14.86 -11.54 -26.41
N ARG A 86 -13.53 -11.46 -26.40
CA ARG A 86 -12.73 -11.50 -25.17
C ARG A 86 -13.05 -10.34 -24.23
N VAL A 87 -13.25 -9.12 -24.75
CA VAL A 87 -13.67 -7.95 -23.96
C VAL A 87 -15.04 -8.18 -23.33
N ILE A 88 -16.01 -8.68 -24.10
CA ILE A 88 -17.38 -8.92 -23.61
C ILE A 88 -17.36 -10.00 -22.52
N VAL A 89 -16.69 -11.13 -22.76
CA VAL A 89 -16.63 -12.24 -21.79
C VAL A 89 -15.97 -11.79 -20.49
N THR A 90 -14.81 -11.14 -20.57
CA THR A 90 -14.09 -10.64 -19.38
C THR A 90 -14.87 -9.54 -18.67
N GLY A 91 -15.56 -8.67 -19.41
CA GLY A 91 -16.45 -7.64 -18.86
C GLY A 91 -17.66 -8.21 -18.12
N ILE A 92 -18.31 -9.24 -18.67
CA ILE A 92 -19.42 -9.95 -18.01
C ILE A 92 -18.92 -10.63 -16.74
N LEU A 93 -17.76 -11.29 -16.78
CA LEU A 93 -17.17 -11.90 -15.59
C LEU A 93 -16.84 -10.86 -14.51
N ALA A 94 -16.28 -9.71 -14.89
CA ALA A 94 -16.04 -8.61 -13.97
C ALA A 94 -17.33 -8.13 -13.29
N ALA A 95 -18.38 -7.88 -14.08
CA ALA A 95 -19.68 -7.48 -13.58
C ALA A 95 -20.31 -8.54 -12.66
N ALA A 96 -20.17 -9.83 -12.98
CA ALA A 96 -20.65 -10.94 -12.16
C ALA A 96 -19.92 -10.99 -10.81
N PHE A 97 -18.59 -10.86 -10.78
CA PHE A 97 -17.82 -10.83 -9.54
C PHE A 97 -18.14 -9.61 -8.68
N TYR A 98 -18.26 -8.42 -9.27
CA TYR A 98 -18.67 -7.23 -8.51
C TYR A 98 -20.09 -7.37 -7.93
N SER A 99 -21.03 -7.84 -8.74
CA SER A 99 -22.42 -8.07 -8.30
C SER A 99 -22.48 -9.10 -7.18
N TRP A 100 -21.74 -10.20 -7.31
CA TRP A 100 -21.66 -11.24 -6.28
C TRP A 100 -20.99 -10.73 -5.01
N GLY A 101 -19.91 -9.95 -5.12
CA GLY A 101 -19.22 -9.32 -3.99
C GLY A 101 -20.13 -8.37 -3.23
N PHE A 102 -20.90 -7.53 -3.93
CA PHE A 102 -21.87 -6.62 -3.31
C PHE A 102 -23.05 -7.34 -2.67
N TYR A 103 -23.60 -8.35 -3.34
CA TYR A 103 -24.66 -9.19 -2.80
C TYR A 103 -24.24 -9.91 -1.52
N ARG A 104 -23.05 -10.53 -1.53
CA ARG A 104 -22.48 -11.22 -0.38
C ARG A 104 -22.24 -10.27 0.79
N ARG A 105 -21.80 -9.04 0.51
CA ARG A 105 -21.59 -8.00 1.53
C ARG A 105 -22.88 -7.54 2.20
N GLN A 106 -24.01 -7.52 1.48
CA GLN A 106 -25.32 -7.21 2.07
C GLN A 106 -25.83 -8.34 2.98
N ARG A 107 -25.58 -9.61 2.61
CA ARG A 107 -25.98 -10.77 3.41
C ARG A 107 -25.09 -11.02 4.63
N ASP A 108 -23.78 -10.98 4.43
CA ASP A 108 -22.76 -11.31 5.45
C ASP A 108 -21.76 -10.16 5.61
N SER A 109 -22.18 -9.10 6.30
CA SER A 109 -21.35 -7.89 6.51
C SER A 109 -20.12 -8.12 7.40
N SER A 110 -20.13 -9.20 8.19
CA SER A 110 -19.03 -9.59 9.09
C SER A 110 -17.82 -10.19 8.37
N LYS A 111 -17.99 -10.74 7.16
CA LYS A 111 -16.93 -11.42 6.39
C LYS A 111 -16.13 -10.46 5.51
N ILE A 112 -15.50 -9.46 6.13
CA ILE A 112 -14.81 -8.36 5.44
C ILE A 112 -13.79 -8.88 4.40
N TYR A 113 -12.85 -9.74 4.80
CA TYR A 113 -11.78 -10.22 3.92
C TYR A 113 -12.28 -11.07 2.75
N SER A 114 -13.26 -11.96 2.98
CA SER A 114 -13.81 -12.78 1.91
C SER A 114 -14.62 -11.96 0.90
N ASN A 115 -15.32 -10.92 1.36
CA ASN A 115 -16.06 -10.02 0.48
C ASN A 115 -15.10 -9.20 -0.38
N GLU A 116 -14.01 -8.70 0.20
CA GLU A 116 -12.95 -7.99 -0.53
C GLU A 116 -12.22 -8.92 -1.53
N ALA A 117 -12.05 -10.21 -1.21
CA ALA A 117 -11.47 -11.20 -2.13
C ALA A 117 -12.30 -11.34 -3.42
N VAL A 118 -13.63 -11.40 -3.31
CA VAL A 118 -14.52 -11.51 -4.47
C VAL A 118 -14.49 -10.22 -5.30
N LEU A 119 -14.48 -9.05 -4.65
CA LEU A 119 -14.32 -7.78 -5.35
C LEU A 119 -12.98 -7.68 -6.07
N PHE A 120 -11.91 -8.23 -5.49
CA PHE A 120 -10.60 -8.29 -6.11
C PHE A 120 -10.58 -9.15 -7.38
N LEU A 121 -11.31 -10.27 -7.43
CA LEU A 121 -11.49 -11.02 -8.69
C LEU A 121 -12.16 -10.15 -9.77
N GLY A 122 -13.13 -9.32 -9.39
CA GLY A 122 -13.72 -8.33 -10.29
C GLY A 122 -12.70 -7.31 -10.82
N VAL A 123 -11.77 -6.85 -9.97
CA VAL A 123 -10.66 -5.97 -10.38
C VAL A 123 -9.77 -6.65 -11.42
N ILE A 124 -9.38 -7.91 -11.20
CA ILE A 124 -8.54 -8.66 -12.15
C ILE A 124 -9.25 -8.84 -13.49
N MET A 125 -10.54 -9.20 -13.47
CA MET A 125 -11.32 -9.36 -14.72
C MET A 125 -11.51 -8.03 -15.45
N THR A 126 -11.65 -6.91 -14.73
CA THR A 126 -11.70 -5.57 -15.32
C THR A 126 -10.37 -5.21 -15.99
N ALA A 127 -9.24 -5.47 -15.32
CA ALA A 127 -7.91 -5.26 -15.90
C ALA A 127 -7.72 -6.10 -17.18
N ALA A 128 -8.17 -7.37 -17.15
CA ALA A 128 -8.17 -8.22 -18.33
C ALA A 128 -9.03 -7.63 -19.46
N ALA A 129 -10.25 -7.19 -19.16
CA ALA A 129 -11.16 -6.59 -20.14
C ALA A 129 -10.56 -5.34 -20.79
N ILE A 130 -9.95 -4.45 -19.99
CA ILE A 130 -9.28 -3.24 -20.48
C ILE A 130 -8.06 -3.59 -21.34
N GLY A 131 -7.28 -4.61 -20.94
CA GLY A 131 -6.15 -5.10 -21.75
C GLY A 131 -6.61 -5.64 -23.11
N GLN A 132 -7.68 -6.43 -23.14
CA GLN A 132 -8.26 -6.93 -24.40
C GLN A 132 -8.87 -5.79 -25.24
N LEU A 133 -9.45 -4.79 -24.59
CA LEU A 133 -9.97 -3.59 -25.25
C LEU A 133 -8.84 -2.80 -25.91
N GLY A 134 -7.67 -2.75 -25.28
CA GLY A 134 -6.47 -2.16 -25.85
C GLY A 134 -6.00 -2.87 -27.11
N ILE A 135 -6.02 -4.21 -27.13
CA ILE A 135 -5.69 -4.98 -28.33
C ILE A 135 -6.71 -4.73 -29.45
N TRP A 136 -8.00 -4.67 -29.11
CA TRP A 136 -9.06 -4.45 -30.09
C TRP A 136 -9.03 -3.05 -30.71
N LEU A 137 -8.84 -2.02 -29.88
CA LEU A 137 -8.83 -0.61 -30.29
C LEU A 137 -7.45 -0.10 -30.68
N ASP A 138 -6.45 -0.99 -30.78
CA ASP A 138 -5.10 -0.57 -31.13
C ASP A 138 -5.10 0.08 -32.51
N ASN A 139 -4.68 1.34 -32.53
CA ASN A 139 -4.57 2.17 -33.73
C ASN A 139 -3.12 2.59 -33.99
N GLY A 140 -2.15 1.98 -33.28
CA GLY A 140 -0.73 2.30 -33.39
C GLY A 140 -0.33 3.63 -32.73
N SER A 141 -1.25 4.35 -32.09
CA SER A 141 -0.92 5.61 -31.41
C SER A 141 -0.02 5.42 -30.19
N GLY A 142 -0.02 4.24 -29.57
CA GLY A 142 0.71 3.98 -28.33
C GLY A 142 0.14 4.70 -27.09
N ARG A 143 -1.03 5.35 -27.19
CA ARG A 143 -1.64 6.11 -26.09
C ARG A 143 -2.45 5.19 -25.14
N VAL A 144 -1.74 4.44 -24.30
CA VAL A 144 -2.34 3.51 -23.33
C VAL A 144 -3.08 4.24 -22.19
N SER A 145 -2.81 5.52 -21.97
CA SER A 145 -3.39 6.34 -20.90
C SER A 145 -4.92 6.37 -20.92
N VAL A 146 -5.57 6.38 -22.09
CA VAL A 146 -7.03 6.41 -22.19
C VAL A 146 -7.66 5.13 -21.62
N LEU A 147 -7.03 3.97 -21.84
CA LEU A 147 -7.46 2.69 -21.29
C LEU A 147 -7.27 2.62 -19.78
N LEU A 148 -6.15 3.16 -19.28
CA LEU A 148 -5.88 3.27 -17.86
C LEU A 148 -6.85 4.25 -17.17
N LEU A 149 -7.22 5.33 -17.86
CA LEU A 149 -8.23 6.28 -17.39
C LEU A 149 -9.59 5.59 -17.26
N LEU A 150 -9.98 4.78 -18.25
CA LEU A 150 -11.21 3.98 -18.18
C LEU A 150 -11.19 3.05 -16.96
N GLY A 151 -10.06 2.37 -16.70
CA GLY A 151 -9.88 1.56 -15.49
C GLY A 151 -10.01 2.36 -14.21
N THR A 152 -9.40 3.54 -14.16
CA THR A 152 -9.49 4.47 -13.04
C THR A 152 -10.95 4.85 -12.75
N LEU A 153 -11.73 5.14 -13.79
CA LEU A 153 -13.15 5.48 -13.65
C LEU A 153 -13.98 4.29 -13.16
N ILE A 154 -13.77 3.10 -13.73
CA ILE A 154 -14.49 1.88 -13.31
C ILE A 154 -14.18 1.56 -11.85
N TYR A 155 -12.90 1.48 -11.48
CA TYR A 155 -12.49 1.22 -10.10
C TYR A 155 -12.92 2.34 -9.16
N GLY A 156 -12.89 3.60 -9.60
CA GLY A 156 -13.33 4.74 -8.82
C GLY A 156 -14.81 4.65 -8.49
N VAL A 157 -15.66 4.39 -9.47
CA VAL A 157 -17.11 4.21 -9.29
C VAL A 157 -17.39 3.00 -8.38
N VAL A 158 -16.83 1.83 -8.71
CA VAL A 158 -17.05 0.59 -7.95
C VAL A 158 -16.53 0.72 -6.51
N GLY A 159 -15.33 1.29 -6.31
CA GLY A 159 -14.73 1.51 -4.99
C GLY A 159 -15.50 2.52 -4.15
N TRP A 160 -15.96 3.61 -4.76
CA TRP A 160 -16.74 4.66 -4.10
C TRP A 160 -18.10 4.15 -3.62
N PHE A 161 -18.90 3.57 -4.52
CA PHE A 161 -20.23 3.05 -4.17
C PHE A 161 -20.14 1.78 -3.34
N GLY A 162 -19.15 0.94 -3.63
CA GLY A 162 -18.88 -0.29 -2.90
C GLY A 162 -18.33 -0.07 -1.50
N ARG A 163 -17.84 1.13 -1.15
CA ARG A 163 -17.12 1.40 0.11
C ARG A 163 -16.02 0.36 0.35
N SER A 164 -15.30 0.01 -0.71
CA SER A 164 -14.22 -0.99 -0.69
C SER A 164 -12.89 -0.25 -0.76
N PRO A 165 -12.10 -0.26 0.34
CA PRO A 165 -10.77 0.33 0.34
C PRO A 165 -9.83 -0.37 -0.66
N LEU A 166 -10.04 -1.66 -0.93
CA LEU A 166 -9.23 -2.44 -1.88
C LEU A 166 -9.51 -2.00 -3.32
N VAL A 167 -10.77 -1.93 -3.75
CA VAL A 167 -11.07 -1.49 -5.12
C VAL A 167 -10.68 -0.02 -5.31
N TRP A 168 -10.86 0.81 -4.27
CA TRP A 168 -10.42 2.20 -4.28
C TRP A 168 -8.89 2.33 -4.39
N LEU A 169 -8.12 1.45 -3.74
CA LEU A 169 -6.66 1.37 -3.91
C LEU A 169 -6.29 1.18 -5.39
N PHE A 170 -6.95 0.24 -6.08
CA PHE A 170 -6.72 0.02 -7.51
C PHE A 170 -7.15 1.21 -8.38
N ALA A 171 -8.18 1.96 -7.99
CA ALA A 171 -8.53 3.21 -8.64
C ALA A 171 -7.39 4.23 -8.55
N LEU A 172 -6.82 4.42 -7.36
CA LEU A 172 -5.71 5.36 -7.15
C LEU A 172 -4.42 4.90 -7.83
N LEU A 173 -4.14 3.59 -7.85
CA LEU A 173 -3.03 3.01 -8.61
C LEU A 173 -3.19 3.25 -10.11
N SER A 174 -4.39 2.98 -10.64
CA SER A 174 -4.72 3.22 -12.04
C SER A 174 -4.66 4.71 -12.39
N LEU A 175 -5.04 5.60 -11.47
CA LEU A 175 -4.95 7.05 -11.66
C LEU A 175 -3.49 7.49 -11.79
N GLY A 176 -2.60 7.01 -10.92
CA GLY A 176 -1.17 7.28 -11.03
C GLY A 176 -0.57 6.73 -12.33
N ASN A 177 -0.95 5.52 -12.73
CA ASN A 177 -0.53 4.94 -14.02
C ASN A 177 -1.06 5.74 -15.21
N THR A 178 -2.29 6.24 -15.15
CA THR A 178 -2.89 7.10 -16.17
C THR A 178 -2.09 8.40 -16.30
N PHE A 179 -1.78 9.05 -15.17
CA PHE A 179 -0.98 10.28 -15.16
C PHE A 179 0.44 10.04 -15.70
N GLY A 180 1.09 8.96 -15.27
CA GLY A 180 2.40 8.57 -15.78
C GLY A 180 2.39 8.30 -17.28
N ALA A 181 1.44 7.49 -17.77
CA ALA A 181 1.30 7.16 -19.17
C ALA A 181 0.93 8.37 -20.04
N GLU A 182 0.06 9.26 -19.56
CA GLU A 182 -0.35 10.45 -20.31
C GLU A 182 0.79 11.45 -20.42
N THR A 183 1.46 11.77 -19.30
CA THR A 183 2.62 12.68 -19.35
C THR A 183 3.79 12.08 -20.13
N GLY A 184 3.96 10.76 -20.09
CA GLY A 184 4.91 10.03 -20.93
C GLY A 184 4.56 10.12 -22.41
N TYR A 185 3.31 9.85 -22.77
CA TYR A 185 2.84 9.97 -24.15
C TYR A 185 3.01 11.39 -24.70
N LEU A 186 2.64 12.42 -23.93
CA LEU A 186 2.79 13.82 -24.30
C LEU A 186 4.26 14.26 -24.44
N SER A 187 5.20 13.57 -23.79
CA SER A 187 6.64 13.77 -23.99
C SER A 187 7.24 12.86 -25.07
N GLY A 188 6.43 12.14 -25.84
CA GLY A 188 6.92 11.17 -26.84
C GLY A 188 7.68 10.00 -26.20
N TRP A 189 7.29 9.62 -24.98
CA TRP A 189 8.00 8.69 -24.08
C TRP A 189 9.40 9.16 -23.66
N GLY A 190 9.75 10.41 -23.96
CA GLY A 190 10.96 11.05 -23.48
C GLY A 190 10.91 11.34 -21.98
N ALA A 191 12.09 11.54 -21.40
CA ALA A 191 12.25 11.71 -19.97
C ALA A 191 11.62 13.00 -19.40
N TYR A 192 11.42 14.03 -20.24
CA TYR A 192 10.96 15.35 -19.83
C TYR A 192 9.62 15.73 -20.43
N TRP A 193 8.72 16.23 -19.58
CA TRP A 193 7.46 16.87 -19.96
C TRP A 193 7.41 18.21 -19.25
N LEU A 194 7.35 19.30 -20.00
CA LEU A 194 7.50 20.66 -19.46
C LEU A 194 8.80 20.86 -18.64
N GLY A 195 9.90 20.22 -19.05
CA GLY A 195 11.19 20.26 -18.32
C GLY A 195 11.23 19.44 -17.02
N MET A 196 10.16 18.71 -16.70
CA MET A 196 10.06 17.89 -15.50
C MET A 196 10.31 16.40 -15.80
N SER A 197 11.24 15.79 -15.07
CA SER A 197 11.41 14.33 -15.02
C SER A 197 10.22 13.65 -14.37
N TYR A 198 10.05 12.33 -14.58
CA TYR A 198 8.98 11.56 -13.94
C TYR A 198 8.89 11.77 -12.41
N PRO A 199 10.00 11.72 -11.63
CA PRO A 199 9.96 12.06 -10.21
C PRO A 199 9.32 13.43 -9.92
N VAL A 200 9.70 14.48 -10.63
CA VAL A 200 9.15 15.84 -10.40
C VAL A 200 7.65 15.88 -10.71
N ARG A 201 7.22 15.26 -11.82
CA ARG A 201 5.79 15.14 -12.18
C ARG A 201 5.00 14.45 -11.07
N PHE A 202 5.55 13.35 -10.52
CA PHE A 202 4.89 12.57 -9.48
C PHE A 202 4.93 13.23 -8.09
N ILE A 203 5.85 14.16 -7.81
CA ILE A 203 5.77 15.02 -6.62
C ILE A 203 4.53 15.91 -6.70
N ALA A 204 4.33 16.58 -7.83
CA ALA A 204 3.15 17.43 -8.03
C ALA A 204 1.86 16.60 -7.92
N PHE A 205 1.82 15.43 -8.55
CA PHE A 205 0.70 14.50 -8.45
C PHE A 205 0.45 14.02 -7.02
N GLY A 206 1.50 13.60 -6.30
CA GLY A 206 1.41 13.15 -4.90
C GLY A 206 0.93 14.25 -3.96
N LEU A 207 1.42 15.48 -4.12
CA LEU A 207 0.93 16.65 -3.37
C LEU A 207 -0.55 16.93 -3.66
N LEU A 208 -0.96 16.90 -4.93
CA LEU A 208 -2.35 17.07 -5.33
C LEU A 208 -3.24 15.98 -4.75
N LEU A 209 -2.77 14.73 -4.74
CA LEU A 209 -3.52 13.61 -4.18
C LEU A 209 -3.63 13.71 -2.65
N CYS A 210 -2.55 14.11 -1.95
CA CYS A 210 -2.58 14.44 -0.52
C CYS A 210 -3.57 15.57 -0.21
N ALA A 211 -3.52 16.67 -0.96
CA ALA A 211 -4.43 17.79 -0.80
C ALA A 211 -5.89 17.38 -1.04
N SER A 212 -6.13 16.57 -2.08
CA SER A 212 -7.45 16.00 -2.39
C SER A 212 -7.96 15.09 -1.27
N ALA A 213 -7.09 14.24 -0.71
CA ALA A 213 -7.44 13.35 0.40
C ALA A 213 -7.79 14.12 1.68
N LEU A 214 -7.13 15.26 1.94
CA LEU A 214 -7.42 16.13 3.08
C LEU A 214 -8.69 16.94 2.88
N THR A 215 -8.90 17.52 1.70
CA THR A 215 -10.09 18.32 1.38
C THR A 215 -11.36 17.47 1.32
N LEU A 216 -11.27 16.25 0.79
CA LEU A 216 -12.39 15.31 0.70
C LEU A 216 -12.49 14.36 1.90
N GLN A 217 -11.71 14.60 2.96
CA GLN A 217 -11.66 13.75 4.15
C GLN A 217 -13.04 13.38 4.73
N PRO A 218 -14.02 14.30 4.90
CA PRO A 218 -15.32 13.92 5.47
C PRO A 218 -16.09 12.93 4.57
N GLN A 219 -16.06 13.10 3.25
CA GLN A 219 -16.75 12.17 2.34
C GLN A 219 -16.02 10.82 2.25
N LEU A 220 -14.68 10.85 2.24
CA LEU A 220 -13.85 9.65 2.23
C LEU A 220 -14.02 8.85 3.53
N ALA A 221 -14.03 9.51 4.68
CA ALA A 221 -14.19 8.87 5.99
C ALA A 221 -15.57 8.20 6.13
N ALA A 222 -16.64 8.85 5.65
CA ALA A 222 -17.98 8.27 5.62
C ALA A 222 -18.05 6.95 4.81
N ARG A 223 -17.10 6.75 3.89
CA ARG A 223 -16.98 5.55 3.04
C ARG A 223 -15.82 4.64 3.43
N ARG A 224 -15.06 4.97 4.48
CA ARG A 224 -13.84 4.26 4.92
C ARG A 224 -12.71 4.24 3.86
N LEU A 225 -12.61 5.29 3.06
CA LEU A 225 -11.64 5.45 1.97
C LEU A 225 -10.54 6.46 2.31
N ASP A 226 -10.66 7.15 3.44
CA ASP A 226 -9.76 8.22 3.91
C ASP A 226 -8.33 7.72 4.10
N ARG A 227 -8.15 6.63 4.86
CA ARG A 227 -6.81 6.08 5.16
C ARG A 227 -6.08 5.62 3.91
N VAL A 228 -6.77 4.94 2.98
CA VAL A 228 -6.16 4.49 1.71
C VAL A 228 -5.80 5.69 0.83
N SER A 229 -6.65 6.71 0.76
CA SER A 229 -6.38 7.90 -0.06
C SER A 229 -5.18 8.69 0.45
N GLN A 230 -5.09 8.89 1.76
CA GLN A 230 -3.96 9.55 2.40
C GLN A 230 -2.67 8.73 2.25
N ALA A 231 -2.73 7.42 2.46
CA ALA A 231 -1.58 6.53 2.29
C ALA A 231 -1.06 6.54 0.85
N MET A 232 -1.94 6.51 -0.15
CA MET A 232 -1.54 6.56 -1.56
C MET A 232 -0.95 7.91 -1.96
N GLY A 233 -1.52 9.03 -1.48
CA GLY A 233 -0.93 10.36 -1.69
C GLY A 233 0.49 10.45 -1.13
N LEU A 234 0.68 10.02 0.11
CA LEU A 234 1.99 9.99 0.75
C LEU A 234 2.95 9.03 0.03
N LEU A 235 2.47 7.87 -0.39
CA LEU A 235 3.29 6.88 -1.11
C LEU A 235 3.81 7.45 -2.43
N TYR A 236 2.95 8.03 -3.27
CA TYR A 236 3.37 8.67 -4.51
C TYR A 236 4.36 9.81 -4.26
N LEU A 237 4.06 10.67 -3.27
CA LEU A 237 4.92 11.79 -2.93
C LEU A 237 6.31 11.34 -2.46
N PHE A 238 6.37 10.40 -1.50
CA PHE A 238 7.63 9.97 -0.91
C PHE A 238 8.46 9.08 -1.82
N ILE A 239 7.84 8.22 -2.64
CA ILE A 239 8.56 7.48 -3.69
C ILE A 239 9.15 8.47 -4.70
N ALA A 240 8.37 9.46 -5.12
CA ALA A 240 8.83 10.45 -6.08
C ALA A 240 9.97 11.31 -5.53
N LEU A 241 9.87 11.78 -4.28
CA LEU A 241 10.96 12.50 -3.60
C LEU A 241 12.20 11.61 -3.43
N TRP A 242 12.02 10.33 -3.10
CA TRP A 242 13.13 9.38 -2.95
C TRP A 242 13.87 9.18 -4.27
N LEU A 243 13.14 8.87 -5.34
CA LEU A 243 13.70 8.74 -6.69
C LEU A 243 14.36 10.05 -7.15
N LEU A 244 13.73 11.20 -6.89
CA LEU A 244 14.31 12.51 -7.21
C LEU A 244 15.61 12.76 -6.45
N SER A 245 15.74 12.26 -5.22
CA SER A 245 17.00 12.39 -4.48
C SER A 245 18.12 11.58 -5.15
N ILE A 246 17.83 10.41 -5.72
CA ILE A 246 18.82 9.53 -6.37
C ILE A 246 19.18 10.05 -7.76
N PHE A 247 18.16 10.33 -8.56
CA PHE A 247 18.30 10.61 -9.99
C PHE A 247 18.33 12.10 -10.33
N GLY A 248 17.87 12.97 -9.43
CA GLY A 248 17.68 14.39 -9.73
C GLY A 248 16.67 14.62 -10.84
N ASN A 249 16.68 15.82 -11.42
CA ASN A 249 15.90 16.14 -12.61
C ASN A 249 16.68 15.79 -13.89
N TYR A 250 17.45 14.70 -13.87
CA TYR A 250 18.19 14.19 -15.01
C TYR A 250 17.38 13.09 -15.68
N GLY A 251 17.11 13.26 -16.97
CA GLY A 251 16.19 12.42 -17.72
C GLY A 251 16.85 11.22 -18.39
N ASP A 252 18.16 11.29 -18.64
CA ASP A 252 18.92 10.23 -19.29
C ASP A 252 19.89 9.57 -18.31
N ILE A 253 19.95 8.24 -18.36
CA ILE A 253 20.85 7.42 -17.54
C ILE A 253 22.32 7.78 -17.85
N ASP A 254 22.64 8.05 -19.11
CA ASP A 254 23.99 8.41 -19.54
C ASP A 254 24.45 9.76 -18.98
N ASN A 255 23.55 10.73 -18.90
CA ASN A 255 23.82 12.02 -18.27
C ASN A 255 23.92 11.88 -16.74
N TRP A 256 23.11 11.01 -16.13
CA TRP A 256 23.15 10.77 -14.69
C TRP A 256 24.51 10.22 -14.22
N TYR A 257 25.13 9.30 -14.97
CA TYR A 257 26.46 8.77 -14.63
C TYR A 257 27.57 9.84 -14.60
N GLN A 258 27.39 10.95 -15.32
CA GLN A 258 28.39 12.03 -15.39
C GLN A 258 28.16 13.12 -14.33
N VAL A 259 27.01 13.12 -13.66
CA VAL A 259 26.67 14.13 -12.64
C VAL A 259 27.40 13.81 -11.34
N ARG A 260 28.10 14.81 -10.79
CA ARG A 260 28.71 14.68 -9.47
C ARG A 260 27.63 14.63 -8.41
N GLN A 261 27.76 13.71 -7.46
CA GLN A 261 26.79 13.48 -6.39
C GLN A 261 26.51 14.72 -5.51
N ILE A 262 27.43 15.69 -5.49
CA ILE A 262 27.25 16.97 -4.80
C ILE A 262 26.14 17.84 -5.43
N GLU A 263 25.90 17.70 -6.73
CA GLU A 263 24.83 18.38 -7.45
C GLU A 263 23.46 17.79 -7.11
N LEU A 264 23.40 16.58 -6.55
CA LEU A 264 22.15 15.93 -6.11
C LEU A 264 21.81 16.23 -4.64
N LEU A 265 22.69 16.91 -3.91
CA LEU A 265 22.50 17.22 -2.49
C LEU A 265 21.25 18.05 -2.23
N HIS A 266 20.91 19.00 -3.11
CA HIS A 266 19.73 19.83 -2.91
C HIS A 266 18.42 19.02 -2.99
N TRP A 267 18.36 17.99 -3.84
CA TRP A 267 17.23 17.06 -3.89
C TRP A 267 17.17 16.17 -2.65
N SER A 268 18.33 15.75 -2.14
CA SER A 268 18.43 15.01 -0.88
C SER A 268 18.00 15.85 0.32
N LEU A 269 18.36 17.14 0.34
CA LEU A 269 17.94 18.10 1.35
C LEU A 269 16.43 18.33 1.28
N LEU A 270 15.86 18.51 0.08
CA LEU A 270 14.42 18.63 -0.12
C LEU A 270 13.68 17.40 0.44
N PHE A 271 14.18 16.20 0.13
CA PHE A 271 13.65 14.96 0.68
C PHE A 271 13.72 14.94 2.21
N ALA A 272 14.88 15.28 2.79
CA ALA A 272 15.08 15.29 4.23
C ALA A 272 14.16 16.29 4.94
N LEU A 273 13.96 17.49 4.35
CA LEU A 273 13.02 18.49 4.85
C LEU A 273 11.58 17.99 4.78
N ALA A 274 11.17 17.35 3.69
CA ALA A 274 9.83 16.78 3.56
C ALA A 274 9.59 15.64 4.57
N ALA A 275 10.58 14.76 4.77
CA ALA A 275 10.51 13.70 5.77
C ALA A 275 10.45 14.27 7.20
N ALA A 276 11.29 15.25 7.53
CA ALA A 276 11.28 15.94 8.82
C ALA A 276 9.94 16.65 9.07
N ALA A 277 9.39 17.33 8.05
CA ALA A 277 8.08 17.97 8.12
C ALA A 277 6.97 16.95 8.37
N ALA A 278 6.99 15.79 7.70
CA ALA A 278 6.03 14.71 7.94
C ALA A 278 6.14 14.13 9.36
N ILE A 279 7.37 13.92 9.87
CA ILE A 279 7.60 13.47 11.24
C ILE A 279 7.07 14.49 12.24
N TRP A 280 7.43 15.76 12.06
CA TRP A 280 7.02 16.85 12.95
C TRP A 280 5.50 17.06 12.95
N LEU A 281 4.88 17.11 11.76
CA LEU A 281 3.42 17.20 11.64
C LEU A 281 2.73 15.96 12.21
N GLY A 282 3.29 14.77 11.98
CA GLY A 282 2.77 13.51 12.53
C GLY A 282 2.83 13.48 14.05
N LEU A 283 3.90 14.00 14.66
CA LEU A 283 4.00 14.16 16.12
C LEU A 283 3.02 15.22 16.65
N LYS A 284 2.91 16.36 15.98
CA LYS A 284 2.04 17.47 16.41
C LYS A 284 0.55 17.12 16.33
N ARG A 285 0.15 16.29 15.36
CA ARG A 285 -1.24 15.89 15.13
C ARG A 285 -1.60 14.50 15.66
N ASP A 286 -0.65 13.83 16.33
CA ASP A 286 -0.73 12.42 16.71
C ASP A 286 -1.14 11.49 15.54
N ASP A 287 -0.67 11.83 14.33
CA ASP A 287 -0.90 11.02 13.14
C ASP A 287 0.24 10.01 12.96
N ALA A 288 0.01 8.81 13.47
CA ALA A 288 0.93 7.69 13.38
C ALA A 288 1.29 7.33 11.93
N MET A 289 0.40 7.54 10.96
CA MET A 289 0.66 7.20 9.56
C MET A 289 1.64 8.18 8.94
N LEU A 290 1.39 9.49 9.09
CA LEU A 290 2.28 10.52 8.57
C LEU A 290 3.68 10.43 9.18
N ARG A 291 3.75 10.22 10.50
CA ARG A 291 5.01 9.96 11.22
C ARG A 291 5.70 8.70 10.70
N GLY A 292 4.94 7.63 10.47
CA GLY A 292 5.44 6.36 9.93
C GLY A 292 6.07 6.53 8.55
N PHE A 293 5.38 7.18 7.61
CA PHE A 293 5.93 7.48 6.28
C PHE A 293 7.22 8.27 6.37
N GLY A 294 7.25 9.36 7.14
CA GLY A 294 8.46 10.17 7.31
C GLY A 294 9.64 9.37 7.84
N LEU A 295 9.45 8.58 8.91
CA LEU A 295 10.51 7.73 9.48
C LEU A 295 10.96 6.62 8.53
N THR A 296 10.02 5.90 7.91
CA THR A 296 10.32 4.79 7.01
C THR A 296 11.07 5.27 5.78
N PHE A 297 10.61 6.33 5.13
CA PHE A 297 11.28 6.85 3.94
C PHE A 297 12.63 7.50 4.28
N LEU A 298 12.77 8.16 5.44
CA LEU A 298 14.07 8.63 5.92
C LEU A 298 15.07 7.46 6.06
N ALA A 299 14.63 6.35 6.66
CA ALA A 299 15.46 5.15 6.78
C ALA A 299 15.82 4.56 5.40
N ILE A 300 14.84 4.43 4.49
CA ILE A 300 15.09 3.95 3.11
C ILE A 300 16.13 4.84 2.42
N ASN A 301 15.99 6.16 2.52
CA ASN A 301 16.92 7.10 1.91
C ASN A 301 18.32 6.99 2.51
N LEU A 302 18.43 6.93 3.83
CA LEU A 302 19.71 6.74 4.52
C LEU A 302 20.41 5.46 4.07
N TYR A 303 19.68 4.34 3.96
CA TYR A 303 20.24 3.10 3.44
C TYR A 303 20.60 3.22 1.96
N THR A 304 19.80 3.93 1.16
CA THR A 304 20.14 4.19 -0.25
C THR A 304 21.48 4.92 -0.34
N ARG A 305 21.70 5.96 0.48
CA ARG A 305 22.99 6.67 0.55
C ARG A 305 24.13 5.81 1.04
N PHE A 306 23.86 4.92 2.01
CA PHE A 306 24.85 3.95 2.45
C PHE A 306 25.31 3.05 1.29
N PHE A 307 24.38 2.54 0.49
CA PHE A 307 24.74 1.78 -0.71
C PHE A 307 25.48 2.65 -1.73
N GLU A 308 24.99 3.85 -2.05
CA GLU A 308 25.63 4.72 -3.04
C GLU A 308 27.09 5.09 -2.67
N PHE A 309 27.39 5.43 -1.42
CA PHE A 309 28.73 5.89 -1.03
C PHE A 309 29.71 4.74 -0.72
N PHE A 310 29.23 3.65 -0.13
CA PHE A 310 30.11 2.60 0.40
C PHE A 310 30.17 1.34 -0.45
N TRP A 311 29.31 1.18 -1.46
CA TRP A 311 29.27 -0.04 -2.27
C TRP A 311 30.60 -0.31 -2.98
N ASP A 312 31.17 0.68 -3.68
CA ASP A 312 32.44 0.52 -4.40
C ASP A 312 33.66 0.94 -3.58
N SER A 313 33.45 1.79 -2.58
CA SER A 313 34.52 2.37 -1.75
C SER A 313 35.03 1.44 -0.63
N MET A 314 34.34 0.34 -0.33
CA MET A 314 34.63 -0.51 0.83
C MET A 314 34.71 -2.00 0.47
N PRO A 315 35.57 -2.80 1.14
CA PRO A 315 35.52 -4.25 1.02
C PRO A 315 34.13 -4.78 1.38
N LYS A 316 33.58 -5.67 0.54
CA LYS A 316 32.21 -6.19 0.69
C LYS A 316 31.96 -6.80 2.06
N THR A 317 32.96 -7.46 2.66
CA THR A 317 32.89 -7.99 4.02
C THR A 317 32.57 -6.92 5.05
N VAL A 318 33.27 -5.77 5.02
CA VAL A 318 33.04 -4.69 5.99
C VAL A 318 31.72 -3.98 5.70
N PHE A 319 31.37 -3.79 4.42
CA PHE A 319 30.08 -3.26 4.00
C PHE A 319 28.91 -4.06 4.59
N PHE A 320 28.89 -5.38 4.39
CA PHE A 320 27.82 -6.24 4.90
C PHE A 320 27.84 -6.39 6.43
N LEU A 321 29.02 -6.33 7.06
CA LEU A 321 29.13 -6.34 8.52
C LEU A 321 28.50 -5.07 9.12
N LEU A 322 28.81 -3.89 8.58
CA LEU A 322 28.21 -2.63 9.02
C LEU A 322 26.70 -2.61 8.77
N LEU A 323 26.26 -3.08 7.59
CA LEU A 323 24.85 -3.21 7.27
C LEU A 323 24.14 -4.11 8.29
N GLY A 324 24.70 -5.30 8.56
CA GLY A 324 24.18 -6.26 9.52
C GLY A 324 24.09 -5.69 10.94
N ILE A 325 25.13 -5.02 11.42
CA ILE A 325 25.14 -4.37 12.74
C ILE A 325 24.06 -3.28 12.81
N SER A 326 23.92 -2.45 11.77
CA SER A 326 22.93 -1.37 11.76
C SER A 326 21.49 -1.93 11.83
N LEU A 327 21.19 -2.97 11.06
CA LEU A 327 19.88 -3.64 11.06
C LEU A 327 19.62 -4.35 12.39
N TRP A 328 20.64 -4.99 12.97
CA TRP A 328 20.54 -5.61 14.28
C TRP A 328 20.27 -4.59 15.39
N LEU A 329 20.95 -3.44 15.37
CA LEU A 329 20.72 -2.35 16.34
C LEU A 329 19.31 -1.77 16.21
N LEU A 330 18.81 -1.58 14.98
CA LEU A 330 17.44 -1.17 14.72
C LEU A 330 16.43 -2.20 15.23
N GLY A 331 16.66 -3.48 14.92
CA GLY A 331 15.83 -4.59 15.40
C GLY A 331 15.77 -4.64 16.93
N ARG A 332 16.93 -4.53 17.59
CA ARG A 332 17.02 -4.47 19.06
C ARG A 332 16.29 -3.27 19.67
N HIS A 333 16.35 -2.10 19.03
CA HIS A 333 15.59 -0.93 19.48
C HIS A 333 14.09 -1.14 19.31
N ALA A 334 13.66 -1.70 18.17
CA ALA A 334 12.27 -2.05 17.93
C ALA A 334 11.75 -3.06 18.97
N GLU A 335 12.54 -4.10 19.29
CA GLU A 335 12.24 -5.06 20.35
C GLU A 335 12.10 -4.39 21.71
N ARG A 336 13.02 -3.48 22.06
CA ARG A 336 12.99 -2.77 23.35
C ARG A 336 11.74 -1.92 23.51
N ILE A 337 11.34 -1.19 22.45
CA ILE A 337 10.11 -0.40 22.43
C ILE A 337 8.89 -1.32 22.53
N TRP A 338 8.91 -2.45 21.83
CA TRP A 338 7.84 -3.45 21.90
C TRP A 338 7.70 -4.08 23.30
N GLN A 339 8.81 -4.34 23.98
CA GLN A 339 8.86 -4.84 25.36
C GLN A 339 8.45 -3.79 26.39
N LEU A 340 8.71 -2.50 26.18
CA LEU A 340 8.19 -1.43 27.05
C LEU A 340 6.65 -1.39 27.07
N GLY A 341 6.01 -1.83 25.98
CA GLY A 341 4.57 -2.06 25.92
C GLY A 341 4.06 -3.37 26.54
N HIS A 342 4.96 -4.23 27.03
CA HIS A 342 4.69 -5.50 27.72
C HIS A 342 5.50 -5.55 29.02
N HIS A 343 4.99 -4.92 30.08
CA HIS A 343 5.63 -5.01 31.39
C HIS A 343 5.78 -6.47 31.83
N LYS A 344 6.87 -6.75 32.56
CA LYS A 344 7.41 -8.03 33.07
C LYS A 344 6.44 -9.00 33.78
N ASN A 345 5.16 -8.69 33.88
CA ASN A 345 4.11 -9.56 34.40
C ASN A 345 3.26 -10.24 33.31
N ASP A 346 3.48 -9.95 32.03
CA ASP A 346 2.91 -10.72 30.89
C ASP A 346 3.70 -12.04 30.67
N VAL A 347 3.94 -12.80 31.74
CA VAL A 347 4.48 -14.16 31.63
C VAL A 347 3.34 -15.06 31.14
N THR A 348 3.24 -15.22 29.83
CA THR A 348 2.64 -16.42 29.25
C THR A 348 3.58 -16.94 28.18
N HIS A 349 4.22 -18.07 28.50
CA HIS A 349 4.72 -19.02 27.51
C HIS A 349 3.63 -19.40 26.50
#